data_AF-V9IHG9-F1
#
_entry.id   AF-V9IHG9-F1
#
_cell.length_a   1.000
_cell.length_b   1.000
_cell.length_c   1.000
_cell.angle_alpha   90.00
_cell.angle_beta   90.00
_cell.angle_gamma   90.00
#
_symmetry.space_group_name_H-M   'P 1'
#
loop_
_entity.id
_entity.type
_entity.pdbx_description
1 polymer ?
#
loop_
_entity_poly.entity_id
_entity_poly.type
_entity_poly.pdbx_seq_one_letter_code
_entity_poly.pdbx_strand_id
1 'polypeptide(L)'
;MDSVSNILGIDKVNMNGKLILIEEQHDSNANFLLNSVIFNALKNNYGICFVLFHNTINHYHNMGMKFGYNLTLLKEKDKITIIEPMKMIAYNMKYIYEPTKNCIINDVFIIIKK
;
A
#
# COMPACT_ATOMS: atom_id res chain seq x y z
N MET A 1 24.64 -8.16 -0.18
CA MET A 1 23.47 -8.97 0.22
C MET A 1 22.44 -8.84 -0.88
N ASP A 2 21.97 -9.96 -1.40
CA ASP A 2 20.85 -9.94 -2.35
C ASP A 2 19.58 -9.44 -1.65
N SER A 3 18.85 -8.53 -2.30
CA SER A 3 17.57 -8.06 -1.77
C SER A 3 16.56 -9.21 -1.77
N VAL A 4 15.58 -9.18 -0.87
CA VAL A 4 14.50 -10.19 -0.82
C VAL A 4 13.77 -10.30 -2.17
N SER A 5 13.65 -9.17 -2.89
CA SER A 5 13.15 -9.12 -4.26
C SER A 5 13.94 -10.00 -5.24
N ASN A 6 15.27 -10.03 -5.12
CA ASN A 6 16.14 -10.84 -5.99
C ASN A 6 15.96 -12.33 -5.75
N ILE A 7 15.83 -12.73 -4.47
CA ILE A 7 15.66 -14.13 -4.06
C ILE A 7 14.32 -14.68 -4.56
N LEU A 8 13.27 -13.88 -4.46
CA LEU A 8 11.93 -14.24 -4.93
C LEU A 8 11.77 -14.12 -6.46
N GLY A 9 12.76 -13.58 -7.17
CA GLY A 9 12.70 -13.36 -8.61
C GLY A 9 11.70 -12.28 -9.04
N ILE A 10 11.25 -11.44 -8.10
CA ILE A 10 10.31 -10.33 -8.36
C ILE A 10 10.92 -9.30 -9.33
N ASP A 11 12.23 -9.11 -9.25
CA ASP A 11 13.00 -8.21 -10.12
C ASP A 11 13.21 -8.78 -11.55
N LYS A 12 13.01 -10.08 -11.73
CA LYS A 12 13.22 -10.79 -13.01
C LYS A 12 11.96 -10.87 -13.86
N VAL A 13 10.81 -10.45 -13.33
CA VAL A 13 9.51 -10.55 -14.00
C VAL A 13 8.96 -9.14 -14.26
N ASN A 14 8.56 -8.88 -15.52
CA ASN A 14 7.80 -7.68 -15.84
C ASN A 14 6.40 -7.76 -15.21
N MET A 15 6.07 -6.83 -14.31
CA MET A 15 4.80 -6.74 -13.58
C MET A 15 3.77 -5.79 -14.23
N ASN A 16 4.13 -5.11 -15.32
CA ASN A 16 3.23 -4.14 -15.95
C ASN A 16 1.94 -4.80 -16.46
N GLY A 17 0.80 -4.24 -16.06
CA GLY A 17 -0.52 -4.73 -16.45
C GLY A 17 -0.93 -6.07 -15.82
N LYS A 18 -0.14 -6.60 -14.87
CA LYS A 18 -0.44 -7.87 -14.20
C LYS A 18 -1.10 -7.65 -12.85
N LEU A 19 -1.95 -8.59 -12.46
CA LEU A 19 -2.50 -8.68 -11.12
C LEU A 19 -1.66 -9.68 -10.31
N ILE A 20 -1.27 -9.29 -9.10
CA ILE A 20 -0.58 -10.15 -8.13
C ILE A 20 -1.50 -10.31 -6.94
N LEU A 21 -1.81 -11.56 -6.60
CA LEU A 21 -2.53 -11.91 -5.37
C LEU A 21 -1.53 -12.41 -4.34
N ILE A 22 -1.57 -11.83 -3.15
CA ILE A 22 -0.82 -12.31 -1.98
C ILE A 22 -1.86 -12.73 -0.94
N GLU A 23 -1.86 -14.01 -0.60
CA GLU A 23 -2.75 -14.57 0.42
C GLU A 23 -1.92 -14.91 1.67
N GLU A 24 -2.37 -14.37 2.81
CA GLU A 24 -1.79 -14.67 4.12
C GLU A 24 -2.72 -15.62 4.86
N GLN A 25 -2.17 -16.71 5.39
CA GLN A 25 -2.90 -17.70 6.20
C GLN A 25 -2.59 -17.44 7.69
N HIS A 26 -3.37 -18.05 8.57
CA HIS A 26 -3.07 -17.97 10.00
C HIS A 26 -1.63 -18.41 10.30
N ASP A 27 -0.98 -17.69 11.21
CA ASP A 27 0.41 -17.84 11.62
C ASP A 27 1.47 -17.60 10.54
N SER A 28 1.09 -17.15 9.34
CA SER A 28 2.03 -16.69 8.32
C SER A 28 2.14 -15.15 8.30
N ASN A 29 3.16 -14.64 7.64
CA ASN A 29 3.40 -13.20 7.53
C ASN A 29 3.82 -12.87 6.11
N ALA A 30 2.90 -12.29 5.34
CA ALA A 30 3.12 -11.94 3.94
C ALA A 30 3.72 -10.53 3.77
N ASN A 31 4.03 -9.82 4.86
CA ASN A 31 4.59 -8.47 4.79
C ASN A 31 5.91 -8.46 4.01
N PHE A 32 6.76 -9.49 4.08
CA PHE A 32 8.01 -9.52 3.31
C PHE A 32 7.76 -9.57 1.80
N LEU A 33 6.70 -10.25 1.35
CA LEU A 33 6.30 -10.30 -0.07
C LEU A 33 5.84 -8.92 -0.52
N LEU A 34 4.93 -8.29 0.24
CA LEU A 34 4.44 -6.95 -0.06
C LEU A 34 5.56 -5.92 -0.10
N ASN A 35 6.46 -5.92 0.89
CA ASN A 35 7.61 -5.01 0.94
C ASN A 35 8.58 -5.28 -0.23
N SER A 36 8.72 -6.52 -0.69
CA SER A 36 9.54 -6.85 -1.86
C SER A 36 8.94 -6.29 -3.16
N VAL A 37 7.61 -6.35 -3.31
CA VAL A 37 6.90 -5.72 -4.44
C VAL A 37 7.05 -4.20 -4.40
N ILE A 38 6.85 -3.57 -3.23
CA ILE A 38 7.03 -2.13 -3.04
C ILE A 38 8.47 -1.73 -3.38
N PHE A 39 9.46 -2.43 -2.84
CA PHE A 39 10.86 -2.15 -3.08
C PHE A 39 11.22 -2.24 -4.58
N ASN A 40 10.72 -3.28 -5.28
CA ASN A 40 10.91 -3.41 -6.71
C ASN A 40 10.25 -2.26 -7.50
N ALA A 41 9.03 -1.86 -7.14
CA ALA A 41 8.35 -0.73 -7.77
C ALA A 41 9.13 0.58 -7.57
N LEU A 42 9.65 0.82 -6.36
CA LEU A 42 10.49 1.98 -6.05
C LEU A 42 11.81 1.98 -6.83
N LYS A 43 12.46 0.82 -6.95
CA LYS A 43 13.71 0.66 -7.73
C LYS A 43 13.51 0.97 -9.20
N ASN A 44 12.34 0.63 -9.75
CA ASN A 44 11.94 0.96 -11.12
C ASN A 44 11.35 2.37 -11.26
N ASN A 45 11.43 3.20 -10.21
CA ASN A 45 10.96 4.58 -10.17
C ASN A 45 9.46 4.75 -10.49
N TYR A 46 8.65 3.73 -10.19
CA TYR A 46 7.20 3.81 -10.30
C TYR A 46 6.58 4.61 -9.15
N GLY A 47 5.52 5.36 -9.46
CA GLY A 47 4.64 5.92 -8.45
C GLY A 47 3.78 4.83 -7.83
N ILE A 48 3.53 4.91 -6.52
CA ILE A 48 2.77 3.90 -5.78
C ILE A 48 1.49 4.53 -5.24
N CYS A 49 0.35 3.91 -5.52
CA CYS A 49 -0.90 4.19 -4.80
C CYS A 49 -1.13 3.08 -3.78
N PHE A 50 -1.02 3.41 -2.50
CA PHE A 50 -1.10 2.45 -1.40
C PHE A 50 -2.41 2.61 -0.65
N VAL A 51 -3.31 1.64 -0.80
CA VAL A 51 -4.65 1.64 -0.20
C VAL A 51 -4.68 0.69 0.99
N LEU A 52 -4.95 1.22 2.18
CA LEU A 52 -4.75 0.54 3.45
C LEU A 52 -6.08 0.38 4.21
N PHE A 53 -6.62 -0.85 4.20
CA PHE A 53 -7.87 -1.17 4.89
C PHE A 53 -7.65 -1.73 6.32
N HIS A 54 -6.50 -2.33 6.60
CA HIS A 54 -6.28 -3.03 7.87
C HIS A 54 -5.18 -2.36 8.71
N ASN A 55 -3.94 -2.40 8.22
CA ASN A 55 -2.80 -1.83 8.92
C ASN A 55 -2.59 -0.36 8.55
N THR A 56 -2.07 0.42 9.49
CA THR A 56 -1.80 1.86 9.29
C THR A 56 -0.55 2.11 8.47
N ILE A 57 -0.41 3.32 7.92
CA ILE A 57 0.84 3.78 7.30
C ILE A 57 2.06 3.57 8.21
N ASN A 58 1.92 3.80 9.53
CA ASN A 58 3.03 3.67 10.47
C ASN A 58 3.56 2.24 10.55
N HIS A 59 2.67 1.25 10.48
CA HIS A 59 3.07 -0.16 10.43
C HIS A 59 3.97 -0.43 9.21
N TYR A 60 3.53 -0.01 8.02
CA TYR A 60 4.30 -0.18 6.79
C TYR A 60 5.54 0.69 6.72
N HIS A 61 5.55 1.86 7.38
CA HIS A 61 6.74 2.70 7.49
C HIS A 61 7.82 1.99 8.31
N ASN A 62 7.46 1.44 9.47
CA ASN A 62 8.38 0.71 10.32
C ASN A 62 8.94 -0.55 9.64
N MET A 63 8.10 -1.23 8.83
CA MET A 63 8.57 -2.30 7.95
C MET A 63 9.51 -1.77 6.88
N GLY A 64 9.10 -0.75 6.12
CA GLY A 64 9.88 -0.17 5.04
C GLY A 64 11.28 0.26 5.46
N MET A 65 11.42 0.86 6.65
CA MET A 65 12.71 1.25 7.20
C MET A 65 13.67 0.05 7.35
N LYS A 66 13.14 -1.16 7.66
CA LYS A 66 13.92 -2.42 7.70
C LYS A 66 14.27 -2.94 6.29
N PHE A 67 13.45 -2.62 5.30
CA PHE A 67 13.67 -2.98 3.89
C PHE A 67 14.42 -1.90 3.10
N GLY A 68 14.91 -0.83 3.76
CA GLY A 68 15.75 0.19 3.16
C GLY A 68 15.02 1.33 2.45
N TYR A 69 13.72 1.54 2.73
CA TYR A 69 12.97 2.69 2.20
C TYR A 69 12.16 3.42 3.27
N ASN A 70 12.01 4.72 3.11
CA ASN A 70 11.28 5.58 4.03
C ASN A 70 9.99 6.09 3.38
N LEU A 71 8.84 5.58 3.84
CA LEU A 71 7.53 5.95 3.28
C LEU A 71 7.17 7.43 3.49
N THR A 72 7.66 8.06 4.55
CA THR A 72 7.38 9.48 4.82
C THR A 72 8.12 10.36 3.82
N LEU A 73 9.42 10.10 3.59
CA LEU A 73 10.21 10.80 2.58
C LEU A 73 9.68 10.56 1.17
N LEU A 74 9.19 9.35 0.88
CA LEU A 74 8.58 9.04 -0.43
C LEU A 74 7.26 9.80 -0.62
N LYS A 75 6.50 10.01 0.45
CA LYS A 75 5.27 10.80 0.42
C LYS A 75 5.57 12.28 0.18
N GLU A 76 6.58 12.83 0.86
CA GLU A 76 7.04 14.22 0.66
C GLU A 76 7.56 14.49 -0.76
N LYS A 77 8.05 13.44 -1.45
CA LYS A 77 8.53 13.50 -2.83
C LYS A 77 7.46 13.17 -3.87
N ASP A 78 6.19 13.08 -3.47
CA ASP A 78 5.05 12.68 -4.32
C ASP A 78 5.28 11.34 -5.06
N LYS A 79 6.08 10.43 -4.49
CA LYS A 79 6.32 9.09 -5.04
C LYS A 79 5.31 8.07 -4.54
N ILE A 80 4.61 8.36 -3.44
CA ILE A 80 3.57 7.50 -2.90
C ILE A 80 2.35 8.31 -2.47
N THR A 81 1.17 7.87 -2.93
CA THR A 81 -0.14 8.34 -2.47
C THR A 81 -0.70 7.30 -1.51
N ILE A 82 -1.15 7.72 -0.34
CA ILE A 82 -1.63 6.82 0.72
C ILE A 82 -3.09 7.12 0.99
N ILE A 83 -3.92 6.09 0.88
CA ILE A 83 -5.36 6.14 1.09
C ILE A 83 -5.67 5.20 2.26
N GLU A 84 -6.29 5.71 3.32
CA GLU A 84 -6.69 4.92 4.49
C GLU A 84 -8.23 4.95 4.63
N PRO A 85 -8.97 4.12 3.86
CA PRO A 85 -10.43 4.22 3.79
C PRO A 85 -11.10 4.06 5.15
N MET A 86 -10.58 3.21 6.04
CA MET A 86 -11.19 3.00 7.37
C MET A 86 -11.23 4.29 8.20
N LYS A 87 -10.26 5.20 8.04
CA LYS A 87 -10.29 6.50 8.73
C LYS A 87 -11.44 7.37 8.21
N MET A 88 -11.70 7.33 6.91
CA MET A 88 -12.82 8.05 6.28
C MET A 88 -14.16 7.47 6.73
N ILE A 89 -14.28 6.14 6.79
CA ILE A 89 -15.49 5.46 7.31
C ILE A 89 -15.75 5.86 8.76
N ALA A 90 -14.75 5.72 9.63
CA ALA A 90 -14.87 6.04 11.04
C ALA A 90 -15.25 7.52 11.26
N TYR A 91 -14.71 8.42 10.45
CA TYR A 91 -15.10 9.83 10.45
C TYR A 91 -16.57 9.99 10.07
N ASN A 92 -17.01 9.42 8.94
CA ASN A 92 -18.41 9.53 8.49
C ASN A 92 -19.41 8.96 9.50
N MET A 93 -19.09 7.84 10.15
CA MET A 93 -19.92 7.25 11.21
C MET A 93 -20.05 8.16 12.44
N LYS A 94 -19.03 8.97 12.74
CA LYS A 94 -19.02 9.87 13.91
C LYS A 94 -19.86 11.14 13.70
N TYR A 95 -20.04 11.57 12.45
CA TYR A 95 -20.59 12.89 12.13
C TYR A 95 -21.90 12.87 11.34
N ILE A 96 -22.45 11.71 10.97
CA ILE A 96 -23.70 11.61 10.21
C ILE A 96 -24.68 10.67 10.94
N TYR A 97 -25.82 11.23 11.40
CA TYR A 97 -26.91 10.50 12.08
C TYR A 97 -27.90 9.83 11.11
N GLU A 98 -27.82 10.15 9.81
CA GLU A 98 -28.59 9.51 8.74
C GLU A 98 -27.69 8.65 7.85
N PRO A 99 -28.13 7.46 7.41
CA PRO A 99 -27.35 6.60 6.54
C PRO A 99 -27.28 7.22 5.14
N THR A 100 -26.31 8.11 4.90
CA THR A 100 -25.99 8.50 3.55
C THR A 100 -25.45 7.30 2.79
N LYS A 101 -25.86 7.20 1.52
CA LYS A 101 -25.43 6.22 0.53
C LYS A 101 -23.93 5.96 0.70
N ASN A 102 -23.56 4.70 0.94
CA ASN A 102 -22.21 4.30 1.27
C ASN A 102 -21.25 4.54 0.07
N CYS A 103 -20.71 5.75 -0.05
CA CYS A 103 -19.95 6.22 -1.22
C CYS A 103 -18.43 6.00 -1.12
N ILE A 104 -17.95 5.25 -0.12
CA ILE A 104 -16.51 5.08 0.17
C ILE A 104 -15.73 4.59 -1.05
N ILE A 105 -16.31 3.67 -1.83
CA ILE A 105 -15.68 3.16 -3.05
C ILE A 105 -15.49 4.31 -4.06
N ASN A 106 -16.50 5.16 -4.24
CA ASN A 106 -16.39 6.35 -5.10
C ASN A 106 -15.35 7.34 -4.56
N ASP A 107 -15.30 7.57 -3.25
CA ASP A 107 -14.33 8.48 -2.64
C ASP A 107 -12.90 7.97 -2.86
N VAL A 108 -12.68 6.66 -2.68
CA VAL A 108 -11.40 6.00 -2.98
C VAL A 108 -11.06 6.13 -4.47
N PHE A 109 -12.01 5.87 -5.38
CA PHE A 109 -11.80 6.02 -6.82
C PHE A 109 -11.46 7.46 -7.23
N ILE A 110 -12.10 8.46 -6.61
CA ILE A 110 -11.82 9.89 -6.86
C ILE A 110 -10.39 10.23 -6.44
N ILE A 111 -9.93 9.72 -5.29
CA ILE A 111 -8.57 9.97 -4.80
C ILE A 111 -7.53 9.29 -5.72
N ILE A 112 -7.82 8.09 -6.22
CA ILE A 112 -6.92 7.37 -7.15
C ILE A 112 -6.80 8.08 -8.50
N LYS A 113 -7.85 8.76 -8.98
CA LYS A 113 -7.87 9.46 -10.26
C LYS A 113 -7.22 10.85 -10.25
N LYS A 114 -6.83 11.35 -9.07
CA LYS A 114 -6.28 12.69 -8.87
C LYS A 114 -4.76 12.68 -9.00
#